data_AF-A0A7S1RQB3-F1
#
_entry.id   AF-A0A7S1RQB3-F1
#
_cell.length_a   1.000
_cell.length_b   1.000
_cell.length_c   1.000
_cell.angle_alpha   90.00
_cell.angle_beta   90.00
_cell.angle_gamma   90.00
#
_symmetry.space_group_name_H-M   'P 1'
#
loop_
_entity.id
_entity.type
_entity.pdbx_description
1 polymer ?
#
loop_
_entity_poly.entity_id
_entity_poly.type
_entity_poly.pdbx_seq_one_letter_code
_entity_poly.pdbx_strand_id
1 'polypeptide(L)'
;GAYLLFGTGWIGSMTKALHDSPMMEIFFFSSLALIPWGLAKFHLVDTGLEVVVEQIVWLMGKLRGRYSVARHVVFCMKAPVGSITQNLLNFVSLNLFINAVPDTFEMDVPRVLRFLDADGDGILSANEIESFVYALSSKIFSAFLVTQLLLYLIELKKPPEGWSMERSLERRERKRQDKKDISVMERYWQVTAKRAGWWTLLDR
;
A
#
# COMPACT_ATOMS: atom_id res chain seq x y z
N GLY A 1 14.37 5.27 -10.74
CA GLY A 1 13.46 4.11 -10.70
C GLY A 1 12.35 4.23 -11.73
N ALA A 2 11.44 5.20 -11.55
CA ALA A 2 10.35 5.48 -12.50
C ALA A 2 10.86 5.94 -13.89
N TYR A 3 11.95 6.72 -13.96
CA TYR A 3 12.60 7.12 -15.22
C TYR A 3 12.96 5.96 -16.15
N LEU A 4 13.17 4.74 -15.64
CA LEU A 4 13.43 3.56 -16.48
C LEU A 4 12.13 2.94 -17.02
N LEU A 5 11.05 2.95 -16.24
CA LEU A 5 9.71 2.51 -16.68
C LEU A 5 9.11 3.49 -17.71
N PHE A 6 9.34 4.79 -17.55
CA PHE A 6 8.82 5.84 -18.42
C PHE A 6 9.76 6.22 -19.58
N GLY A 7 11.08 6.24 -19.36
CA GLY A 7 12.06 6.67 -20.36
C GLY A 7 12.57 5.58 -21.32
N THR A 8 12.42 4.29 -20.97
CA THR A 8 12.89 3.17 -21.82
C THR A 8 11.86 2.06 -22.09
N GLY A 9 10.65 2.18 -21.53
CA GLY A 9 9.55 1.22 -21.71
C GLY A 9 8.62 1.56 -22.89
N TRP A 10 7.55 0.77 -23.05
CA TRP A 10 6.50 0.98 -24.06
C TRP A 10 5.90 2.40 -24.03
N ILE A 11 5.83 3.00 -22.83
CA ILE A 11 5.36 4.38 -22.63
C ILE A 11 6.33 5.41 -23.26
N GLY A 12 7.64 5.19 -23.17
CA GLY A 12 8.67 6.04 -23.81
C GLY A 12 8.69 5.92 -25.34
N SER A 13 8.34 4.75 -25.87
CA SER A 13 8.14 4.56 -27.32
C SER A 13 6.85 5.21 -27.83
N MET A 14 5.80 5.23 -27.00
CA MET A 14 4.51 5.84 -27.35
C MET A 14 4.55 7.38 -27.29
N THR A 15 5.21 7.97 -26.30
CA THR A 15 5.44 9.43 -26.22
C THR A 15 6.18 9.94 -27.45
N LYS A 16 7.24 9.23 -27.89
CA LYS A 16 7.92 9.54 -29.16
C LYS A 16 7.01 9.46 -30.40
N ALA A 17 6.01 8.58 -30.39
CA ALA A 17 5.06 8.45 -31.49
C ALA A 17 3.93 9.49 -31.46
N LEU A 18 3.69 10.10 -30.30
CA LEU A 18 2.62 11.09 -30.06
C LEU A 18 3.14 12.53 -29.99
N HIS A 19 4.46 12.73 -30.01
CA HIS A 19 5.12 14.03 -29.87
C HIS A 19 4.63 15.11 -30.86
N ASP A 20 4.19 14.72 -32.05
CA ASP A 20 3.66 15.63 -33.08
C ASP A 20 2.18 16.01 -32.86
N SER A 21 1.50 15.46 -31.84
CA SER A 21 0.07 15.68 -31.57
C SER A 21 -0.22 15.82 -30.06
N PRO A 22 -0.01 17.01 -29.47
CA PRO A 22 -0.19 17.24 -28.03
C PRO A 22 -1.62 16.95 -27.54
N MET A 23 -2.63 17.15 -28.39
CA MET A 23 -4.02 16.80 -28.04
C MET A 23 -4.24 15.29 -27.91
N MET A 24 -3.57 14.48 -28.74
CA MET A 24 -3.65 13.03 -28.64
C MET A 24 -2.89 12.50 -27.41
N GLU A 25 -1.78 13.14 -27.07
CA GLU A 25 -1.01 12.85 -25.85
C GLU A 25 -1.84 13.12 -24.58
N ILE A 26 -2.45 14.31 -24.48
CA ILE A 26 -3.36 14.66 -23.38
C ILE A 26 -4.48 13.62 -23.26
N PHE A 27 -5.15 13.30 -24.38
CA PHE A 27 -6.25 12.35 -24.38
C PHE A 27 -5.81 10.96 -23.94
N PHE A 28 -4.66 10.49 -24.43
CA PHE A 28 -4.13 9.17 -24.14
C PHE A 28 -3.75 9.03 -22.66
N PHE A 29 -2.92 9.94 -22.14
CA PHE A 29 -2.50 9.89 -20.74
C PHE A 29 -3.67 10.07 -19.77
N SER A 30 -4.60 10.97 -20.07
CA SER A 30 -5.82 11.14 -19.29
C SER A 30 -6.67 9.86 -19.28
N SER A 31 -6.85 9.23 -20.45
CA SER A 31 -7.59 7.96 -20.56
C SER A 31 -6.90 6.82 -19.83
N LEU A 32 -5.57 6.73 -19.92
CA LEU A 32 -4.78 5.74 -19.19
C LEU A 32 -4.85 5.97 -17.68
N ALA A 33 -4.85 7.21 -17.22
CA ALA A 33 -4.96 7.59 -15.80
C ALA A 33 -6.33 7.24 -15.18
N LEU A 34 -7.39 7.29 -15.98
CA LEU A 34 -8.75 6.93 -15.57
C LEU A 34 -8.91 5.45 -15.25
N ILE A 35 -8.11 4.57 -15.85
CA ILE A 35 -8.17 3.12 -15.59
C ILE A 35 -7.82 2.80 -14.12
N PRO A 36 -6.61 3.10 -13.60
CA PRO A 36 -6.28 2.86 -12.21
C PRO A 36 -7.18 3.64 -11.26
N TRP A 37 -7.66 4.82 -11.66
CA TRP A 37 -8.56 5.63 -10.82
C TRP A 37 -9.92 4.96 -10.68
N GLY A 38 -10.47 4.44 -11.78
CA GLY A 38 -11.71 3.67 -11.76
C GLY A 38 -11.57 2.39 -10.94
N LEU A 39 -10.49 1.64 -11.14
CA LEU A 39 -10.17 0.45 -10.33
C LEU A 39 -10.10 0.78 -8.83
N ALA A 40 -9.53 1.93 -8.49
CA ALA A 40 -9.44 2.38 -7.11
C ALA A 40 -10.80 2.81 -6.55
N LYS A 41 -11.51 3.70 -7.26
CA LYS A 41 -12.80 4.26 -6.86
C LYS A 41 -13.87 3.20 -6.63
N PHE A 42 -13.88 2.14 -7.44
CA PHE A 42 -14.85 1.05 -7.31
C PHE A 42 -14.35 -0.10 -6.43
N HIS A 43 -13.19 0.05 -5.76
CA HIS A 43 -12.59 -0.96 -4.89
C HIS A 43 -12.39 -2.34 -5.55
N LEU A 44 -12.30 -2.41 -6.88
CA LEU A 44 -12.34 -3.68 -7.62
C LEU A 44 -11.14 -4.58 -7.29
N VAL A 45 -9.95 -3.99 -7.17
CA VAL A 45 -8.73 -4.73 -6.84
C VAL A 45 -8.69 -5.12 -5.37
N ASP A 46 -9.23 -4.27 -4.49
CA ASP A 46 -9.29 -4.53 -3.06
C ASP A 46 -10.19 -5.73 -2.77
N THR A 47 -11.42 -5.74 -3.30
CA THR A 47 -12.34 -6.88 -3.17
C THR A 47 -11.72 -8.18 -3.72
N GLY A 48 -11.05 -8.13 -4.88
CA GLY A 48 -10.38 -9.31 -5.43
C GLY A 48 -9.26 -9.83 -4.53
N LEU A 49 -8.44 -8.91 -3.99
CA LEU A 49 -7.37 -9.24 -3.07
C LEU A 49 -7.90 -9.81 -1.75
N GLU A 50 -8.97 -9.25 -1.20
CA GLU A 50 -9.62 -9.74 0.00
C GLU A 50 -10.02 -11.22 -0.14
N VAL A 51 -10.65 -11.57 -1.27
CA VAL A 51 -11.05 -12.95 -1.56
C VAL A 51 -9.84 -13.88 -1.65
N VAL A 52 -8.76 -13.45 -2.29
CA VAL A 52 -7.51 -14.24 -2.38
C VAL A 52 -6.91 -14.46 -1.00
N VAL A 53 -6.81 -13.42 -0.18
CA VAL A 53 -6.29 -13.53 1.19
C VAL A 53 -7.16 -14.47 2.02
N GLU A 54 -8.49 -14.37 1.92
CA GLU A 54 -9.42 -15.26 2.61
C GLU A 54 -9.25 -16.73 2.19
N GLN A 55 -9.08 -17.00 0.90
CA GLN A 55 -8.80 -18.34 0.39
C GLN A 55 -7.49 -18.90 0.95
N ILE A 56 -6.43 -18.08 0.98
CA ILE A 56 -5.14 -18.48 1.57
C ILE A 56 -5.31 -18.77 3.07
N VAL A 57 -5.98 -17.89 3.80
CA VAL A 57 -6.26 -18.04 5.24
C VAL A 57 -7.06 -19.32 5.52
N TRP A 58 -8.05 -19.62 4.68
CA TRP A 58 -8.84 -20.84 4.76
C TRP A 58 -7.98 -22.09 4.54
N LEU A 59 -7.16 -22.09 3.49
CA LEU A 59 -6.29 -23.20 3.11
C LEU A 59 -5.23 -23.45 4.19
N MET A 60 -4.66 -22.39 4.76
CA MET A 60 -3.76 -22.48 5.92
C MET A 60 -4.47 -23.02 7.17
N GLY A 61 -5.74 -22.68 7.38
CA GLY A 61 -6.57 -23.25 8.44
C GLY A 61 -6.72 -24.76 8.30
N LYS A 62 -6.89 -25.26 7.08
CA LYS A 62 -6.99 -26.70 6.78
C LYS A 62 -5.66 -27.44 6.98
N LEU A 63 -4.53 -26.83 6.56
CA LEU A 63 -3.21 -27.47 6.62
C LEU A 63 -2.52 -27.39 7.98
N ARG A 64 -2.61 -26.25 8.65
CA ARG A 64 -1.85 -25.96 9.89
C ARG A 64 -2.74 -25.79 11.12
N GLY A 65 -4.05 -25.91 10.95
CA GLY A 65 -5.04 -25.75 12.02
C GLY A 65 -5.51 -24.30 12.20
N ARG A 66 -6.68 -24.17 12.83
CA ARG A 66 -7.43 -22.91 12.97
C ARG A 66 -6.64 -21.81 13.70
N TYR A 67 -5.71 -22.17 14.58
CA TYR A 67 -4.96 -21.24 15.43
C TYR A 67 -3.47 -21.16 15.06
N SER A 68 -3.13 -21.45 13.81
CA SER A 68 -1.78 -21.29 13.28
C SER A 68 -1.37 -19.82 13.28
N VAL A 69 -0.19 -19.52 13.83
CA VAL A 69 0.40 -18.18 13.76
C VAL A 69 0.55 -17.72 12.32
N ALA A 70 0.91 -18.63 11.41
CA ALA A 70 1.04 -18.30 9.99
C ALA A 70 -0.31 -17.87 9.38
N ARG A 71 -1.43 -18.48 9.79
CA ARG A 71 -2.77 -18.06 9.36
C ARG A 71 -3.08 -16.65 9.86
N HIS A 72 -2.80 -16.38 11.12
CA HIS A 72 -3.02 -15.06 11.72
C HIS A 72 -2.18 -13.97 11.04
N VAL A 73 -0.91 -14.26 10.76
CA VAL A 73 -0.01 -13.34 10.04
C VAL A 73 -0.58 -12.94 8.68
N VAL A 74 -1.09 -13.90 7.91
CA VAL A 74 -1.70 -13.64 6.60
C VAL A 74 -3.05 -12.94 6.74
N PHE A 75 -3.85 -13.31 7.74
CA PHE A 75 -5.14 -12.65 7.99
C PHE A 75 -4.97 -11.16 8.32
N CYS A 76 -4.00 -10.81 9.17
CA CYS A 76 -3.70 -9.42 9.50
C CYS A 76 -3.19 -8.61 8.30
N MET A 77 -2.67 -9.25 7.24
CA MET A 77 -2.23 -8.55 6.03
C MET A 77 -3.41 -8.07 5.17
N LYS A 78 -4.62 -8.60 5.36
CA LYS A 78 -5.79 -8.31 4.53
C LYS A 78 -6.01 -6.80 4.35
N ALA A 79 -6.25 -6.08 5.45
CA ALA A 79 -6.56 -4.66 5.41
C ALA A 79 -5.38 -3.76 4.94
N PRO A 80 -4.14 -3.97 5.41
CA PRO A 80 -2.99 -3.18 4.95
C PRO A 80 -2.70 -3.36 3.46
N VAL A 81 -2.74 -4.59 2.94
CA VAL A 81 -2.41 -4.83 1.52
C VAL A 81 -3.50 -4.25 0.61
N GLY A 82 -4.77 -4.38 0.99
CA GLY A 82 -5.89 -3.72 0.31
C GLY A 82 -5.71 -2.22 0.23
N SER A 83 -5.48 -1.60 1.38
CA SER A 83 -5.23 -0.16 1.52
C SER A 83 -4.02 0.32 0.70
N ILE A 84 -2.90 -0.41 0.74
CA ILE A 84 -1.68 -0.08 -0.03
C ILE A 84 -1.98 -0.13 -1.53
N THR A 85 -2.68 -1.17 -1.98
CA THR A 85 -3.00 -1.35 -3.41
C THR A 85 -3.89 -0.22 -3.93
N GLN A 86 -4.90 0.16 -3.13
CA GLN A 86 -5.77 1.29 -3.45
C GLN A 86 -5.01 2.61 -3.57
N ASN A 87 -4.11 2.88 -2.63
CA ASN A 87 -3.32 4.11 -2.65
C ASN A 87 -2.25 4.10 -3.75
N LEU A 88 -1.71 2.93 -4.11
CA LEU A 88 -0.81 2.80 -5.25
C LEU A 88 -1.53 3.11 -6.56
N LEU A 89 -2.76 2.64 -6.73
CA LEU A 89 -3.57 2.97 -7.91
C LEU A 89 -3.84 4.48 -8.01
N ASN A 90 -4.24 5.12 -6.90
CA ASN A 90 -4.43 6.57 -6.84
C ASN A 90 -3.13 7.34 -7.14
N PHE A 91 -2.00 6.89 -6.60
CA PHE A 91 -0.68 7.45 -6.87
C PHE A 91 -0.34 7.35 -8.36
N VAL A 92 -0.53 6.19 -8.98
CA VAL A 92 -0.26 5.99 -10.41
C VAL A 92 -1.19 6.85 -11.26
N SER A 93 -2.49 6.90 -10.95
CA SER A 93 -3.44 7.77 -11.65
C SER A 93 -3.05 9.24 -11.60
N LEU A 94 -2.69 9.75 -10.42
CA LEU A 94 -2.31 11.15 -10.28
C LEU A 94 -1.08 11.47 -11.14
N ASN A 95 -0.03 10.64 -11.07
CA ASN A 95 1.18 10.87 -11.84
C ASN A 95 0.94 10.75 -13.36
N LEU A 96 0.05 9.84 -13.79
CA LEU A 96 -0.34 9.76 -15.21
C LEU A 96 -1.14 10.98 -15.67
N PHE A 97 -2.00 11.55 -14.82
CA PHE A 97 -2.72 12.79 -15.15
C PHE A 97 -1.77 13.97 -15.30
N ILE A 98 -0.75 14.07 -14.45
CA ILE A 98 0.23 15.16 -14.56
C ILE A 98 1.10 14.99 -15.80
N ASN A 99 1.47 13.76 -16.18
CA ASN A 99 2.16 13.50 -17.43
C ASN A 99 1.31 13.78 -18.69
N ALA A 100 0.00 14.04 -18.52
CA ALA A 100 -0.84 14.50 -19.62
C ALA A 100 -0.68 16.01 -19.89
N VAL A 101 -0.01 16.77 -19.00
CA VAL A 101 0.26 18.19 -19.23
C VAL A 101 1.28 18.31 -20.37
N PRO A 102 0.99 19.08 -21.43
CA PRO A 102 1.90 19.19 -22.56
C PRO A 102 3.16 19.94 -22.16
N ASP A 103 4.31 19.56 -22.73
CA ASP A 103 5.61 20.21 -22.46
C ASP A 103 5.62 21.71 -22.78
N THR A 104 4.73 22.15 -23.68
CA THR A 104 4.53 23.56 -24.05
C THR A 104 3.68 24.34 -23.06
N PHE A 105 3.24 23.72 -21.97
CA PHE A 105 2.48 24.40 -20.93
C PHE A 105 3.39 25.34 -20.14
N GLU A 106 3.06 26.63 -20.22
CA GLU A 106 3.69 27.70 -19.47
C GLU A 106 2.59 28.61 -18.94
N MET A 107 2.69 29.03 -17.68
CA MET A 107 1.80 30.03 -17.09
C MET A 107 2.55 30.95 -16.14
N ASP A 108 2.16 32.22 -16.09
CA ASP A 108 2.69 33.16 -15.10
C ASP A 108 2.40 32.65 -13.67
N VAL A 109 3.43 32.57 -12.83
CA VAL A 109 3.33 32.02 -11.48
C VAL A 109 2.51 32.96 -10.58
N PRO A 110 1.31 32.54 -10.11
CA PRO A 110 0.58 33.31 -9.12
C PRO A 110 1.42 33.43 -7.84
N ARG A 111 1.33 34.57 -7.14
CA ARG A 111 2.11 34.80 -5.89
C ARG A 111 1.98 33.68 -4.86
N VAL A 112 0.82 33.01 -4.83
CA VAL A 112 0.51 31.90 -3.90
C VAL A 112 1.24 30.61 -4.27
N LEU A 113 1.63 30.45 -5.54
CA LEU A 113 2.26 29.25 -6.10
C LEU A 113 3.76 29.42 -6.36
N ARG A 114 4.39 30.50 -5.86
CA ARG A 114 5.84 30.75 -5.99
C ARG A 114 6.75 29.63 -5.45
N PHE A 115 6.21 28.71 -4.66
CA PHE A 115 6.97 27.55 -4.19
C PHE A 115 7.05 26.41 -5.23
N LEU A 116 6.25 26.49 -6.30
CA LEU A 116 6.28 25.56 -7.42
C LEU A 116 7.33 25.94 -8.47
N ASP A 117 7.60 27.24 -8.59
CA ASP A 117 8.64 27.86 -9.43
C ASP A 117 10.01 27.58 -8.79
N ALA A 118 10.70 26.58 -9.33
CA ALA A 118 11.92 26.04 -8.73
C ALA A 118 13.17 26.79 -9.19
N ASP A 119 13.15 27.36 -10.39
CA ASP A 119 14.26 28.12 -10.97
C ASP A 119 14.13 29.64 -10.79
N GLY A 120 12.94 30.13 -10.42
CA GLY A 120 12.66 31.52 -10.09
C GLY A 120 12.47 32.41 -11.30
N ASP A 121 12.18 31.85 -12.47
CA ASP A 121 11.99 32.61 -13.72
C ASP A 121 10.61 33.30 -13.80
N GLY A 122 9.71 32.99 -12.86
CA GLY A 122 8.37 33.55 -12.76
C GLY A 122 7.34 32.87 -13.66
N ILE A 123 7.72 31.80 -14.35
CA ILE A 123 6.90 30.95 -15.21
C ILE A 123 6.79 29.58 -14.54
N LEU A 124 5.61 28.96 -14.63
CA LEU A 124 5.41 27.59 -14.18
C LEU A 124 5.38 26.69 -15.40
N SER A 125 6.44 25.91 -15.57
CA SER A 125 6.58 24.94 -16.65
C SER A 125 5.91 23.59 -16.32
N ALA A 126 5.60 22.80 -17.34
CA ALA A 126 5.10 21.43 -17.18
C ALA A 126 6.04 20.56 -16.31
N ASN A 127 7.35 20.69 -16.52
CA ASN A 127 8.38 19.94 -15.80
C ASN A 127 8.41 20.25 -14.30
N GLU A 128 8.18 21.51 -13.92
CA GLU A 128 8.13 21.92 -12.51
C GLU A 128 6.88 21.37 -11.83
N ILE A 129 5.74 21.39 -12.52
CA ILE A 129 4.50 20.79 -12.02
C ILE A 129 4.69 19.27 -11.83
N GLU A 130 5.24 18.58 -12.83
CA GLU A 130 5.52 17.15 -12.74
C GLU A 130 6.46 16.84 -11.58
N SER A 131 7.59 17.53 -11.52
CA SER A 131 8.60 17.32 -10.48
C SER A 131 8.02 17.56 -9.08
N PHE A 132 7.25 18.63 -8.92
CA PHE A 132 6.60 18.95 -7.65
C PHE A 132 5.56 17.90 -7.25
N VAL A 133 4.64 17.55 -8.16
CA VAL A 133 3.57 16.58 -7.86
C VAL A 133 4.16 15.21 -7.59
N TYR A 134 5.16 14.78 -8.36
CA TYR A 134 5.86 13.52 -8.11
C TYR A 134 6.56 13.52 -6.75
N ALA A 135 7.28 14.57 -6.39
CA ALA A 135 7.96 14.68 -5.11
C ALA A 135 6.98 14.67 -3.93
N LEU A 136 5.89 15.43 -4.03
CA LEU A 136 4.87 15.50 -2.99
C LEU A 136 4.11 14.18 -2.86
N SER A 137 3.60 13.65 -3.97
CA SER A 137 2.84 12.39 -3.98
C SER A 137 3.69 11.21 -3.49
N SER A 138 4.99 11.18 -3.83
CA SER A 138 5.92 10.14 -3.35
C SER A 138 6.14 10.22 -1.84
N LYS A 139 6.27 11.43 -1.28
CA LYS A 139 6.37 11.63 0.17
C LYS A 139 5.10 11.15 0.88
N ILE A 140 3.93 11.56 0.39
CA ILE A 140 2.63 11.14 0.94
C ILE A 140 2.48 9.62 0.87
N PHE A 141 2.79 9.02 -0.28
CA PHE A 141 2.70 7.57 -0.46
C PHE A 141 3.66 6.83 0.48
N SER A 142 4.90 7.30 0.62
CA SER A 142 5.87 6.69 1.56
C SER A 142 5.42 6.77 3.02
N ALA A 143 4.87 7.90 3.45
CA ALA A 143 4.31 8.07 4.80
C ALA A 143 3.12 7.12 5.02
N PHE A 144 2.28 6.96 4.00
CA PHE A 144 1.18 6.02 4.02
C PHE A 144 1.67 4.57 4.15
N LEU A 145 2.68 4.15 3.37
CA LEU A 145 3.27 2.81 3.46
C LEU A 145 3.80 2.50 4.87
N VAL A 146 4.54 3.45 5.46
CA VAL A 146 5.05 3.32 6.84
C VAL A 146 3.88 3.20 7.83
N THR A 147 2.83 3.99 7.65
CA THR A 147 1.64 3.96 8.51
C THR A 147 0.94 2.60 8.43
N GLN A 148 0.75 2.06 7.23
CA GLN A 148 0.15 0.74 7.02
C GLN A 148 1.02 -0.39 7.61
N LEU A 149 2.34 -0.29 7.50
CA LEU A 149 3.25 -1.22 8.15
C LEU A 149 3.13 -1.17 9.68
N LEU A 150 3.03 0.02 10.27
CA LEU A 150 2.85 0.18 11.71
C LEU A 150 1.52 -0.41 12.18
N LEU A 151 0.43 -0.11 11.48
CA LEU A 151 -0.90 -0.68 11.77
C LEU A 151 -0.87 -2.21 11.66
N TYR A 152 -0.21 -2.75 10.64
CA TYR A 152 0.00 -4.19 10.50
C TYR A 152 0.74 -4.80 11.70
N LEU A 153 1.84 -4.17 12.14
CA LEU A 153 2.60 -4.64 13.29
C LEU A 153 1.81 -4.54 14.61
N ILE A 154 0.93 -3.54 14.73
CA ILE A 154 0.01 -3.42 15.87
C ILE A 154 -1.01 -4.56 15.85
N GLU A 155 -1.61 -4.86 14.70
CA GLU A 155 -2.56 -5.96 14.55
C GLU A 155 -1.92 -7.32 14.81
N LEU A 156 -0.71 -7.56 14.32
CA LEU A 156 0.03 -8.79 14.61
C LEU A 156 0.28 -9.03 16.10
N LYS A 157 0.43 -7.95 16.87
CA LYS A 157 0.63 -8.07 18.33
C LYS A 157 -0.62 -8.56 19.03
N LYS A 158 -1.81 -8.36 18.46
CA LYS A 158 -3.07 -8.87 19.00
C LYS A 158 -3.14 -10.38 18.77
N PRO A 159 -3.56 -11.17 19.77
CA PRO A 159 -3.75 -12.59 19.55
C PRO A 159 -4.92 -12.85 18.59
N PRO A 160 -4.93 -13.96 17.84
CA PRO A 160 -6.04 -14.29 16.95
C PRO A 160 -7.34 -14.51 17.72
N GLU A 161 -8.48 -14.25 17.08
CA GLU A 161 -9.80 -14.48 17.66
C GLU A 161 -9.95 -15.91 18.22
N GLY A 162 -10.49 -16.02 19.44
CA GLY A 162 -10.69 -17.28 20.14
C GLY A 162 -9.40 -17.91 20.71
N TRP A 163 -8.27 -17.20 20.62
CA TRP A 163 -7.07 -17.57 21.38
C TRP A 163 -7.30 -17.36 22.87
N SER A 164 -6.89 -18.33 23.68
CA SER A 164 -6.86 -18.21 25.14
C SER A 164 -5.54 -18.75 25.67
N MET A 165 -5.14 -18.24 26.84
CA MET A 165 -3.90 -18.64 27.50
C MET A 165 -3.88 -20.14 27.81
N GLU A 166 -4.98 -20.67 28.35
CA GLU A 166 -5.15 -22.09 28.69
C GLU A 166 -4.93 -22.99 27.47
N ARG A 167 -5.62 -22.71 26.36
CA ARG A 167 -5.49 -23.48 25.11
C ARG A 167 -4.10 -23.38 24.48
N SER A 168 -3.37 -22.29 24.72
CA SER A 168 -1.99 -22.15 24.25
C SER A 168 -1.01 -22.92 25.13
N LEU A 169 -1.24 -22.98 26.44
CA LEU A 169 -0.46 -23.80 27.38
C LEU A 169 -0.64 -25.30 27.10
N GLU A 170 -1.89 -25.76 26.94
CA GLU A 170 -2.18 -27.16 26.57
C GLU A 170 -1.46 -27.57 25.27
N ARG A 171 -1.48 -26.69 24.26
CA ARG A 171 -0.77 -26.93 23.00
C ARG A 171 0.74 -26.98 23.17
N ARG A 172 1.29 -26.14 24.05
CA ARG A 172 2.72 -26.16 24.37
C ARG A 172 3.11 -27.47 25.04
N GLU A 173 2.29 -27.99 25.95
CA GLU A 173 2.52 -29.28 26.60
C GLU A 173 2.51 -30.43 25.59
N ARG A 174 1.52 -30.48 24.70
CA ARG A 174 1.47 -31.46 23.59
C ARG A 174 2.71 -31.35 22.68
N LYS A 175 3.07 -30.13 22.28
CA LYS A 175 4.25 -29.92 21.41
C LYS A 175 5.58 -30.25 22.11
N ARG A 176 5.66 -30.08 23.42
CA ARG A 176 6.83 -30.49 24.21
C ARG A 176 7.01 -32.00 24.20
N GLN A 177 5.91 -32.76 24.22
CA GLN A 177 5.95 -34.21 24.02
C GLN A 177 6.46 -34.56 22.62
N ASP A 178 6.07 -33.79 21.59
CA ASP A 178 6.52 -33.97 20.20
C ASP A 178 7.91 -33.37 19.90
N LYS A 179 8.63 -32.83 20.90
CA LYS A 179 9.89 -32.06 20.73
C LYS A 179 9.79 -30.91 19.71
N LYS A 180 8.59 -30.36 19.49
CA LYS A 180 8.36 -29.22 18.61
C LYS A 180 8.32 -27.93 19.41
N ASP A 181 9.03 -26.92 18.93
CA ASP A 181 9.02 -25.61 19.55
C ASP A 181 7.76 -24.82 19.19
N ILE A 182 7.28 -24.01 20.16
CA ILE A 182 6.26 -23.01 19.89
C ILE A 182 6.87 -21.81 19.18
N SER A 183 6.09 -21.20 18.29
CA SER A 183 6.54 -20.02 17.53
C SER A 183 6.90 -18.86 18.46
N VAL A 184 7.79 -17.98 18.01
CA VAL A 184 8.18 -16.78 18.77
C VAL A 184 6.97 -15.90 19.08
N MET A 185 6.03 -15.79 18.14
CA MET A 185 4.82 -14.98 18.35
C MET A 185 3.87 -15.57 19.39
N GLU A 186 3.71 -16.89 19.40
CA GLU A 186 2.92 -17.56 20.44
C GLU A 186 3.57 -17.40 21.83
N ARG A 187 4.91 -17.45 21.92
CA ARG A 187 5.63 -17.11 23.16
C ARG A 187 5.38 -15.67 23.57
N TYR A 188 5.44 -14.73 22.62
CA TYR A 188 5.17 -13.33 22.89
C TYR A 188 3.78 -13.14 23.49
N TRP A 189 2.72 -13.70 22.88
CA TRP A 189 1.36 -13.64 23.41
C TRP A 189 1.23 -14.29 24.80
N GLN A 190 1.89 -15.42 25.05
CA GLN A 190 1.91 -16.04 26.39
C GLN A 190 2.57 -15.14 27.44
N VAL A 191 3.70 -14.51 27.10
CA VAL A 191 4.43 -13.63 28.01
C VAL A 191 3.62 -12.36 28.27
N THR A 192 3.03 -11.76 27.24
CA THR A 192 2.22 -10.56 27.40
C THR A 192 0.93 -10.86 28.17
N ALA A 193 0.24 -11.97 27.91
CA ALA A 193 -0.94 -12.37 28.68
C ALA A 193 -0.61 -12.63 30.17
N LYS A 194 0.55 -13.20 30.49
CA LYS A 194 0.98 -13.44 31.88
C LYS A 194 1.39 -12.17 32.62
N ARG A 195 2.14 -11.29 31.95
CA ARG A 195 2.69 -10.07 32.58
C ARG A 195 1.68 -8.93 32.59
N ALA A 196 0.79 -8.94 31.63
CA ALA A 196 -0.06 -7.82 31.31
C ALA A 196 -1.51 -8.34 31.26
N GLY A 197 -2.21 -8.17 32.38
CA GLY A 197 -3.63 -7.85 32.31
C GLY A 197 -3.93 -6.60 31.46
N TRP A 198 -2.92 -5.93 30.88
CA TRP A 198 -2.98 -4.69 30.09
C TRP A 198 -3.80 -4.73 28.81
N TRP A 199 -4.18 -5.90 28.28
CA TRP A 199 -5.22 -5.89 27.24
C TRP A 199 -6.51 -5.23 27.74
N THR A 200 -6.76 -5.24 29.06
CA THR A 200 -7.88 -4.51 29.69
C THR A 200 -7.71 -2.98 29.76
N LEU A 201 -6.55 -2.42 29.40
CA LEU A 201 -6.30 -0.97 29.41
C LEU A 201 -6.44 -0.32 28.02
N LEU A 202 -6.39 -1.08 26.93
CA LEU A 202 -6.65 -0.60 25.57
C LEU A 202 -8.08 -0.93 25.07
N ASP A 203 -8.79 -1.84 25.77
CA ASP A 203 -10.20 -2.19 25.55
C ASP A 203 -11.18 -1.44 26.47
N ARG A 204 -10.73 -0.40 27.20
CA ARG A 204 -11.60 0.49 27.99
C ARG A 204 -11.70 1.88 27.38
#